data_AF-Q9SPV2-F1
#
_entry.id   AF-Q9SPV2-F1
#
_cell.length_a   1.000
_cell.length_b   1.000
_cell.length_c   1.000
_cell.angle_alpha   90.00
_cell.angle_beta   90.00
_cell.angle_gamma   90.00
#
_symmetry.space_group_name_H-M   'P 1'
#
loop_
_entity.id
_entity.type
_entity.pdbx_description
1 polymer ?
#
loop_
_entity_poly.entity_id
_entity_poly.type
_entity_poly.pdbx_seq_one_letter_code
_entity_poly.pdbx_strand_id
1 'polypeptide(L)'
;VMDFNWLYPSLIQEYNLCFTTMDWTKSVMPQVAEGAAPQADLLPPLPDESLDRGVLPRVIKTLVDRRRAVKKLVKTEKDQAKKEELDIRQLALKLTANSMYGC
;
A
#
# COMPACT_ATOMS: atom_id res chain seq x y z
N VAL A 1 -2.17 10.97 -20.79
CA VAL A 1 -2.82 10.13 -19.76
C VAL A 1 -2.04 10.32 -18.46
N MET A 2 -2.68 10.82 -17.40
CA MET A 2 -2.05 10.97 -16.08
C MET A 2 -2.27 9.67 -15.30
N ASP A 3 -1.27 8.80 -15.25
CA ASP A 3 -1.29 7.59 -14.43
C ASP A 3 -0.56 7.83 -13.11
N PHE A 4 -1.27 7.72 -11.99
CA PHE A 4 -0.65 7.67 -10.67
C PHE A 4 0.05 6.32 -10.50
N ASN A 5 1.34 6.28 -10.86
CA ASN A 5 2.19 5.14 -10.53
C ASN A 5 2.08 4.88 -9.02
N TRP A 6 1.48 3.74 -8.66
CA TRP A 6 1.33 3.28 -7.27
C TRP A 6 0.35 4.06 -6.38
N LEU A 7 -0.84 4.36 -6.90
CA LEU A 7 -1.91 4.99 -6.12
C LEU A 7 -2.16 4.29 -4.77
N TYR A 8 -2.42 2.97 -4.76
CA TYR A 8 -2.73 2.25 -3.52
C TYR A 8 -1.57 2.21 -2.50
N PRO A 9 -0.33 1.85 -2.88
CA PRO A 9 0.81 1.93 -1.96
C PRO A 9 1.06 3.32 -1.37
N SER A 10 0.72 4.38 -2.10
CA SER A 10 0.90 5.76 -1.64
C SER A 10 -0.17 6.13 -0.62
N LEU A 11 -1.44 5.80 -0.89
CA LEU A 11 -2.56 6.01 0.04
C LEU A 11 -2.36 5.24 1.36
N ILE A 12 -1.92 3.98 1.28
CA ILE A 12 -1.65 3.15 2.47
C ILE A 12 -0.57 3.77 3.36
N GLN A 13 0.46 4.36 2.75
CA GLN A 13 1.54 5.00 3.49
C GLN A 13 1.16 6.35 4.08
N GLU A 14 0.40 7.16 3.33
CA GLU A 14 -0.01 8.49 3.76
C GLU A 14 -0.98 8.42 4.95
N TYR A 15 -2.00 7.58 4.83
CA TYR A 15 -3.05 7.45 5.85
C TYR A 15 -2.78 6.37 6.89
N ASN A 16 -1.54 5.87 6.97
CA ASN A 16 -1.11 4.81 7.89
C ASN A 16 -2.09 3.62 7.95
N LEU A 17 -2.64 3.22 6.80
CA LEU A 17 -3.69 2.20 6.73
C LEU A 17 -3.11 0.84 7.07
N CYS A 18 -3.51 0.27 8.20
CA CYS A 18 -3.05 -1.04 8.64
C CYS A 18 -4.09 -1.69 9.55
N PHE A 19 -4.16 -3.02 9.52
CA PHE A 19 -4.98 -3.80 10.45
C PHE A 19 -4.67 -3.52 11.92
N THR A 20 -3.45 -3.09 12.24
CA THR A 20 -3.03 -2.77 13.60
C THR A 20 -3.30 -1.33 14.02
N THR A 21 -3.58 -0.43 13.07
CA THR A 21 -3.77 1.02 13.33
C THR A 21 -5.23 1.43 13.22
N MET A 22 -6.04 0.71 12.43
CA MET A 22 -7.47 1.00 12.26
C MET A 22 -8.31 0.31 13.32
N ASP A 23 -9.18 1.08 13.98
CA ASP A 23 -10.11 0.59 14.99
C ASP A 23 -11.50 0.33 14.37
N TRP A 24 -11.72 -0.91 13.96
CA TRP A 24 -12.98 -1.37 13.35
C TRP A 24 -14.13 -1.51 14.35
N THR A 25 -13.86 -1.52 15.66
CA THR A 25 -14.89 -1.66 16.68
C THR A 25 -15.83 -0.44 16.70
N LYS A 26 -15.31 0.73 16.33
CA LYS A 26 -16.09 1.98 16.19
C LYS A 26 -17.07 1.97 15.03
N SER A 27 -16.90 1.09 14.05
CA SER A 27 -17.80 0.94 12.89
C SER A 27 -18.86 -0.14 13.09
N VAL A 28 -18.65 -1.08 14.00
CA VAL A 28 -19.59 -2.20 14.25
C VAL A 28 -20.63 -1.86 15.31
N MET A 29 -20.35 -0.88 16.17
CA MET A 29 -21.34 -0.33 17.10
C MET A 29 -21.88 0.99 16.55
N PRO A 30 -23.08 1.00 15.93
CA PRO A 30 -23.70 2.26 15.57
C PRO A 30 -24.01 2.98 16.88
N GLN A 31 -23.26 4.03 17.18
CA GLN A 31 -23.80 5.07 18.05
C GLN A 31 -25.07 5.52 17.34
N VAL A 32 -26.20 5.34 18.02
CA VAL A 32 -27.52 5.81 17.63
C VAL A 32 -27.45 7.29 17.25
N ALA A 33 -27.16 7.57 15.99
CA ALA A 33 -27.33 8.85 15.35
C ALA A 33 -28.45 8.64 14.33
N GLU A 34 -29.64 9.11 14.69
CA GLU A 34 -30.80 9.10 13.81
C GLU A 34 -30.45 9.78 12.47
N GLY A 35 -30.51 9.03 11.36
CA GLY A 35 -30.58 9.62 10.01
C GLY A 35 -29.48 9.31 8.99
N ALA A 36 -28.61 8.31 9.16
CA ALA A 36 -27.57 8.01 8.17
C ALA A 36 -27.93 6.85 7.20
N ALA A 37 -27.53 7.04 5.94
CA ALA A 37 -27.89 6.31 4.71
C ALA A 37 -27.44 4.82 4.67
N PRO A 38 -27.93 4.02 3.69
CA PRO A 38 -27.80 2.56 3.74
C PRO A 38 -26.40 2.06 3.37
N GLN A 39 -25.80 1.28 4.29
CA GLN A 39 -24.80 0.22 4.10
C GLN A 39 -23.43 0.52 3.46
N ALA A 40 -23.17 1.70 2.91
CA ALA A 40 -21.85 2.06 2.36
C ALA A 40 -20.91 2.77 3.36
N ASP A 41 -21.42 3.28 4.49
CA ASP A 41 -20.74 4.30 5.30
C ASP A 41 -20.10 3.83 6.62
N LEU A 42 -20.04 2.52 6.90
CA LEU A 42 -19.40 2.01 8.12
C LEU A 42 -17.88 1.83 7.96
N LEU A 43 -17.19 2.83 7.42
CA LEU A 43 -15.73 2.85 7.42
C LEU A 43 -15.22 3.32 8.80
N PRO A 44 -14.17 2.68 9.36
CA PRO A 44 -13.57 3.16 10.59
C PRO A 44 -12.90 4.51 10.37
N PRO A 45 -12.88 5.39 11.39
CA PRO A 45 -12.16 6.65 11.30
C PRO A 45 -10.68 6.38 10.99
N LEU A 46 -10.07 7.30 10.25
CA LEU A 46 -8.64 7.23 9.97
C LEU A 46 -7.83 7.23 11.27
N PRO A 47 -6.71 6.48 11.32
CA PRO A 47 -5.82 6.49 12.48
C PRO A 47 -5.20 7.89 12.67
N ASP A 48 -4.91 8.23 13.93
CA ASP A 48 -4.20 9.47 14.27
C ASP A 48 -2.80 9.49 13.62
N GLU A 49 -2.40 10.65 13.10
CA GLU A 49 -1.08 10.87 12.48
C GLU A 49 0.05 10.73 13.49
N SER A 50 -0.23 10.90 14.79
CA SER A 50 0.77 10.72 15.86
C SER A 50 1.08 9.25 16.17
N LEU A 51 0.31 8.30 15.63
CA LEU A 51 0.54 6.87 15.85
C LEU A 51 1.77 6.40 15.09
N ASP A 52 2.49 5.45 15.71
CA ASP A 52 3.59 4.77 15.03
C ASP A 52 3.11 4.11 13.73
N ARG A 53 4.00 4.12 12.72
CA ARG A 53 3.69 3.53 11.42
C ARG A 53 3.39 2.05 11.55
N GLY A 54 2.21 1.65 11.10
CA GLY A 54 1.76 0.27 11.08
C GLY A 54 2.66 -0.64 10.26
N VAL A 55 2.51 -1.95 10.48
CA VAL A 55 3.35 -2.97 9.84
C VAL A 55 3.19 -2.93 8.32
N LEU A 56 1.95 -2.77 7.83
CA LEU A 56 1.63 -2.79 6.40
C LEU A 56 2.29 -1.61 5.63
N PRO A 57 2.15 -0.34 6.05
CA PRO A 57 2.89 0.78 5.46
C PRO A 57 4.40 0.58 5.41
N ARG A 58 5.01 0.01 6.46
CA ARG A 58 6.46 -0.24 6.52
C ARG A 58 6.91 -1.31 5.54
N VAL A 59 6.16 -2.42 5.44
CA VAL A 59 6.46 -3.51 4.50
C VAL A 59 6.31 -3.03 3.06
N ILE A 60 5.21 -2.33 2.73
CA ILE A 60 4.97 -1.77 1.39
C ILE A 60 6.07 -0.78 1.00
N LYS A 61 6.45 0.13 1.90
CA LYS A 61 7.58 1.06 1.66
C LYS A 61 8.86 0.30 1.31
N THR A 62 9.18 -0.74 2.08
CA THR A 62 10.37 -1.57 1.84
C THR A 62 10.35 -2.24 0.47
N LEU A 63 9.19 -2.76 0.04
CA LEU A 63 9.03 -3.37 -1.28
C LEU A 63 9.18 -2.36 -2.42
N VAL A 64 8.59 -1.17 -2.28
CA VAL A 64 8.69 -0.09 -3.25
C VAL A 64 10.13 0.40 -3.38
N ASP A 65 10.83 0.59 -2.26
CA ASP A 65 12.22 1.04 -2.23
C ASP A 65 13.15 -0.02 -2.87
N ARG A 66 12.95 -1.30 -2.56
CA ARG A 66 13.67 -2.40 -3.23
C ARG A 66 13.41 -2.41 -4.73
N ARG A 67 12.17 -2.21 -5.18
CA ARG A 67 11.86 -2.16 -6.61
C ARG A 67 12.53 -0.95 -7.28
N ARG A 68 12.57 0.21 -6.63
CA ARG A 68 13.29 1.40 -7.14
C ARG A 68 14.79 1.11 -7.31
N ALA A 69 15.41 0.44 -6.35
CA ALA A 69 16.80 0.02 -6.43
C ALA A 69 17.04 -0.93 -7.61
N VAL A 70 16.21 -1.97 -7.76
CA VAL A 70 16.32 -2.91 -8.90
C VAL A 70 16.12 -2.19 -10.24
N LYS A 71 15.13 -1.30 -10.36
CA LYS A 71 14.95 -0.50 -11.60
C LYS A 71 16.17 0.38 -11.92
N LYS A 72 16.90 0.87 -10.91
CA LYS A 72 18.14 1.62 -11.13
C LYS A 72 19.25 0.71 -11.66
N LEU A 73 19.34 -0.52 -11.16
CA LEU A 73 20.27 -1.53 -11.66
C LEU A 73 19.94 -1.93 -13.10
N VAL A 74 18.68 -2.19 -13.44
CA VAL A 74 18.23 -2.49 -14.82
C VAL A 74 18.68 -1.42 -15.82
N LYS A 75 18.65 -0.15 -15.43
CA LYS A 75 19.08 0.97 -16.28
C LYS A 75 20.59 1.05 -16.49
N THR A 76 21.38 0.52 -15.54
CA THR A 76 22.83 0.62 -15.54
C THR A 76 23.50 -0.62 -16.13
N GLU A 77 22.79 -1.77 -16.08
CA GLU A 77 23.27 -3.05 -16.58
C GLU A 77 23.32 -3.09 -18.12
N LYS A 78 24.42 -3.63 -18.65
CA LYS A 78 24.69 -3.73 -20.09
C LYS A 78 24.55 -5.16 -20.61
N ASP A 79 24.76 -6.14 -19.74
CA ASP A 79 24.58 -7.56 -20.07
C ASP A 79 23.07 -7.87 -20.21
N GLN A 80 22.68 -8.35 -21.38
CA GLN A 80 21.29 -8.64 -21.71
C GLN A 80 20.69 -9.72 -20.80
N ALA A 81 21.45 -10.77 -20.46
CA ALA A 81 20.94 -11.85 -19.62
C ALA A 81 20.68 -11.37 -18.18
N LYS A 82 21.61 -10.59 -17.62
CA LYS A 82 21.43 -10.00 -16.28
C LYS A 82 20.33 -8.95 -16.26
N LYS A 83 20.18 -8.18 -17.33
CA LYS A 83 19.11 -7.19 -17.45
C LYS A 83 17.73 -7.85 -17.42
N GLU A 84 17.56 -8.98 -18.12
CA GLU A 84 16.34 -9.78 -18.10
C GLU A 84 16.05 -10.34 -16.70
N GLU A 85 17.07 -10.88 -16.01
CA GLU A 85 16.92 -11.34 -14.62
C GLU A 85 16.44 -10.21 -13.68
N LEU A 86 17.05 -9.02 -13.79
CA LEU A 86 16.67 -7.86 -13.00
C LEU A 86 15.26 -7.35 -13.36
N ASP A 87 14.84 -7.46 -14.62
CA ASP A 87 13.50 -7.09 -15.06
C ASP A 87 12.43 -8.06 -14.51
N ILE A 88 12.72 -9.36 -14.49
CA ILE A 88 11.87 -10.36 -13.81
C ILE A 88 11.78 -10.02 -12.32
N ARG A 89 12.90 -9.69 -11.69
CA ARG A 89 12.95 -9.33 -10.26
C ARG A 89 12.13 -8.09 -9.93
N GLN A 90 12.19 -7.02 -10.74
CA GLN A 90 11.35 -5.84 -10.48
C GLN A 90 9.86 -6.11 -10.72
N LEU A 91 9.53 -7.02 -11.65
CA LEU A 91 8.15 -7.42 -11.93
C LEU A 91 7.57 -8.24 -10.78
N ALA A 92 8.34 -9.18 -10.24
CA ALA A 92 7.96 -9.95 -9.06
C ALA A 92 7.67 -9.01 -7.87
N LEU A 93 8.56 -8.04 -7.61
CA LEU A 93 8.35 -7.03 -6.56
C LEU A 93 7.11 -6.17 -6.79
N LYS A 94 6.79 -5.82 -8.04
CA LYS A 94 5.55 -5.12 -8.39
C LYS A 94 4.33 -5.98 -8.05
N LEU A 95 4.34 -7.24 -8.46
CA LEU A 95 3.23 -8.15 -8.25
C LEU A 95 3.01 -8.40 -6.75
N THR A 96 4.06 -8.66 -5.99
CA THR A 96 3.97 -8.86 -4.53
C THR A 96 3.37 -7.64 -3.83
N ALA A 97 3.86 -6.44 -4.13
CA ALA A 97 3.31 -5.21 -3.55
C ALA A 97 1.84 -4.99 -3.97
N ASN A 98 1.47 -5.41 -5.17
CA ASN A 98 0.11 -5.29 -5.66
C ASN A 98 -0.86 -6.29 -5.00
N SER A 99 -0.41 -7.53 -4.81
CA SER A 99 -1.20 -8.57 -4.15
C SER A 99 -1.42 -8.28 -2.66
N MET A 100 -0.57 -7.47 -2.03
CA MET A 100 -0.71 -7.09 -0.62
C MET A 100 -1.91 -6.17 -0.32
N TYR A 101 -2.45 -5.45 -1.31
CA TYR A 101 -3.65 -4.62 -1.12
C TYR A 101 -4.94 -5.32 -1.56
N GLY A 102 -4.84 -6.38 -2.38
CA GLY A 102 -5.99 -7.01 -3.02
C GLY A 102 -6.55 -8.22 -2.29
N CYS A 103 -6.11 -8.46 -1.05
CA CYS A 103 -6.59 -9.52 -0.16
C CYS A 103 -7.49 -8.94 0.92
#